data_AF-A0A0T5X8I5-F1
#
_entry.id   AF-A0A0T5X8I5-F1
#
_cell.length_a   1.000
_cell.length_b   1.000
_cell.length_c   1.000
_cell.angle_alpha   90.00
_cell.angle_beta   90.00
_cell.angle_gamma   90.00
#
_symmetry.space_group_name_H-M   'P 1'
#
loop_
_entity.id
_entity.type
_entity.pdbx_description
1 polymer ?
#
loop_
_entity_poly.entity_id
_entity_poly.type
_entity_poly.pdbx_seq_one_letter_code
_entity_poly.pdbx_strand_id
1 'polypeptide(L)'
;MSPLLTKIVSGFALFCLVILIALLYEGVDRIVHARMQRRFGPPLLQPFYDVIKLLGKESIVPRRAVRAVFQASPWMAMALTLLIFLYIPIGSIPPILAGNGDIILILYLLAASAVMMVIGGFASGSPYANVGSQREMVLMMSYELPLALVVLTLAWLVYKRGVPGAPFSLETFVSVPVWNTVGLIGGMGIFALLLSLLGVVPAEVGKVPMDIAEAKTEILEGFLAEYSGRNLALFKLTFALRSLAMSALLVPLFFPFSLGKLFGLNGASFVLVDFIWFWVKVFLVQIVAITVVRTMYGRFKIWQASQFYWFQMGGLALAGMVLVTLDVMFF
;
A
#
# COMPACT_ATOMS: atom_id res chain seq x y z
N MET A 1 -26.04 -16.29 -13.70
CA MET A 1 -25.98 -14.83 -13.45
C MET A 1 -25.18 -14.19 -14.58
N SER A 2 -25.54 -12.99 -15.04
CA SER A 2 -24.74 -12.31 -16.06
C SER A 2 -23.31 -12.08 -15.53
N PRO A 3 -22.26 -12.19 -16.37
CA PRO A 3 -20.87 -12.07 -15.92
C PRO A 3 -20.57 -10.70 -15.29
N LEU A 4 -21.38 -9.68 -15.63
CA LEU A 4 -21.31 -8.35 -15.03
C LEU A 4 -21.88 -8.34 -13.61
N LEU A 5 -23.02 -8.98 -13.37
CA LEU A 5 -23.63 -9.05 -12.04
C LEU A 5 -22.74 -9.80 -11.04
N THR A 6 -22.09 -10.88 -11.48
CA THR A 6 -21.15 -11.61 -10.61
C THR A 6 -19.95 -10.75 -10.21
N LYS A 7 -19.40 -9.95 -11.14
CA LYS A 7 -18.31 -9.00 -10.86
C LYS A 7 -18.71 -7.90 -9.89
N ILE A 8 -19.93 -7.38 -10.01
CA ILE A 8 -20.45 -6.36 -9.08
C ILE A 8 -20.59 -6.94 -7.68
N VAL A 9 -21.22 -8.11 -7.56
CA VAL A 9 -21.43 -8.76 -6.26
C VAL A 9 -20.10 -9.14 -5.62
N SER A 10 -19.16 -9.71 -6.38
CA SER A 10 -17.82 -10.04 -5.87
C SER A 10 -17.02 -8.80 -5.48
N GLY A 11 -17.12 -7.72 -6.27
CA GLY A 11 -16.44 -6.45 -5.97
C GLY A 11 -16.96 -5.81 -4.68
N PHE A 12 -18.28 -5.77 -4.51
CA PHE A 12 -18.88 -5.26 -3.28
C PHE A 12 -18.50 -6.09 -2.05
N ALA A 13 -18.56 -7.42 -2.16
CA ALA A 13 -18.14 -8.32 -1.09
C ALA A 13 -16.66 -8.11 -0.74
N LEU A 14 -15.80 -7.94 -1.75
CA LEU A 14 -14.38 -7.67 -1.56
C LEU A 14 -14.15 -6.35 -0.83
N PHE A 15 -14.84 -5.27 -1.19
CA PHE A 15 -14.68 -3.99 -0.49
C PHE A 15 -15.08 -4.06 0.98
N CYS A 16 -16.19 -4.73 1.31
CA CYS A 16 -16.57 -4.96 2.70
C CYS A 16 -15.51 -5.74 3.47
N LEU A 17 -14.96 -6.79 2.85
CA LEU A 17 -13.93 -7.63 3.44
C LEU A 17 -12.62 -6.86 3.66
N VAL A 18 -12.17 -6.09 2.67
CA VAL A 18 -10.94 -5.30 2.74
C VAL A 18 -11.04 -4.22 3.82
N ILE A 19 -12.18 -3.53 3.94
CA ILE A 19 -12.41 -2.54 5.00
C ILE A 19 -12.31 -3.20 6.39
N LEU A 20 -12.94 -4.37 6.56
CA LEU A 20 -12.90 -5.11 7.82
C LEU A 20 -11.47 -5.54 8.16
N ILE A 21 -10.74 -6.08 7.19
CA ILE A 21 -9.36 -6.53 7.39
C ILE A 21 -8.43 -5.35 7.67
N ALA A 22 -8.57 -4.23 6.95
CA ALA A 22 -7.75 -3.05 7.15
C ALA A 22 -7.87 -2.52 8.59
N LEU A 23 -9.10 -2.43 9.12
CA LEU A 23 -9.35 -1.99 10.49
C LEU A 23 -8.85 -3.01 11.52
N LEU A 24 -8.99 -4.31 11.25
CA LEU A 24 -8.45 -5.37 12.11
C LEU A 24 -6.92 -5.29 12.17
N TYR A 25 -6.25 -5.13 11.03
CA TYR A 25 -4.80 -5.05 10.94
C TYR A 25 -4.26 -3.78 11.59
N GLU A 26 -4.97 -2.66 11.49
CA GLU A 26 -4.65 -1.46 12.26
C GLU A 26 -4.77 -1.70 13.78
N GLY A 27 -5.79 -2.45 14.20
CA GLY A 27 -5.97 -2.83 15.61
C GLY A 27 -4.81 -3.66 16.13
N VAL A 28 -4.38 -4.66 15.34
CA VAL A 28 -3.21 -5.47 15.67
C VAL A 28 -1.92 -4.64 15.66
N ASP A 29 -1.72 -3.76 14.69
CA ASP A 29 -0.56 -2.85 14.63
C ASP A 29 -0.43 -2.03 15.93
N ARG A 30 -1.54 -1.48 16.44
CA ARG A 30 -1.55 -0.74 17.72
C ARG A 30 -1.16 -1.62 18.90
N ILE A 31 -1.61 -2.87 18.94
CA ILE A 31 -1.28 -3.83 20.01
C ILE A 31 0.20 -4.23 19.94
N VAL A 32 0.67 -4.65 18.76
CA VAL A 32 2.06 -5.11 18.57
C VAL A 32 3.04 -3.98 18.87
N HIS A 33 2.80 -2.78 18.36
CA HIS A 33 3.61 -1.60 18.67
C HIS A 33 3.66 -1.30 20.18
N ALA A 34 2.52 -1.39 20.87
CA ALA A 34 2.46 -1.21 22.32
C ALA A 34 3.26 -2.29 23.07
N ARG A 35 3.13 -3.56 22.66
CA ARG A 35 3.85 -4.69 23.26
C ARG A 35 5.37 -4.60 23.06
N MET A 36 5.83 -4.18 21.89
CA MET A 36 7.26 -3.94 21.64
C MET A 36 7.82 -2.84 22.55
N GLN A 37 6.98 -1.89 22.97
CA GLN A 37 7.32 -0.83 23.94
C GLN A 37 7.06 -1.25 25.41
N ARG A 38 6.80 -2.53 25.67
CA ARG A 38 6.47 -3.09 27.00
C ARG A 38 5.27 -2.41 27.69
N ARG A 39 4.29 -1.97 26.92
CA ARG A 39 3.00 -1.45 27.44
C ARG A 39 1.82 -2.26 26.90
N PHE A 40 0.68 -2.17 27.60
CA PHE A 40 -0.57 -2.76 27.12
C PHE A 40 -1.17 -1.87 26.03
N GLY A 41 -1.53 -2.48 24.90
CA GLY A 41 -2.20 -1.82 23.79
C GLY A 41 -3.71 -1.70 24.00
N PRO A 42 -4.39 -0.90 23.16
CA PRO A 42 -5.85 -0.83 23.15
C PRO A 42 -6.49 -2.16 22.70
N PRO A 43 -7.81 -2.35 22.89
CA PRO A 43 -8.50 -3.55 22.39
C PRO A 43 -8.41 -3.65 20.87
N LEU A 44 -8.46 -4.89 20.35
CA LEU A 44 -8.33 -5.17 18.91
C LEU A 44 -9.35 -4.40 18.05
N LEU A 45 -10.58 -4.27 18.54
CA LEU A 45 -11.68 -3.61 17.84
C LEU A 45 -11.68 -2.07 17.97
N GLN A 46 -10.66 -1.48 18.61
CA GLN A 46 -10.58 -0.03 18.79
C GLN A 46 -10.74 0.78 17.49
N PRO A 47 -10.09 0.42 16.36
CA PRO A 47 -10.24 1.18 15.12
C PRO A 47 -11.70 1.21 14.60
N PHE A 48 -12.46 0.14 14.82
CA PHE A 48 -13.88 0.10 14.48
C PHE A 48 -14.68 1.12 15.30
N TYR A 49 -14.45 1.15 16.62
CA TYR A 49 -15.10 2.13 17.49
C TYR A 49 -14.72 3.57 17.14
N ASP A 50 -13.46 3.81 16.79
CA ASP A 50 -12.96 5.14 16.40
C ASP A 50 -13.66 5.62 15.12
N VAL A 51 -13.76 4.76 14.09
CA VAL A 51 -14.45 5.09 12.83
C VAL A 51 -15.94 5.33 13.05
N ILE A 52 -16.63 4.43 13.75
CA ILE A 52 -18.08 4.59 14.04
C ILE A 52 -18.34 5.88 14.82
N LYS A 53 -17.50 6.18 15.82
CA LYS A 53 -17.59 7.42 16.59
C LYS A 53 -17.42 8.66 15.70
N LEU A 54 -16.47 8.65 14.77
CA LEU A 54 -16.23 9.79 13.88
C LEU A 54 -17.35 9.94 12.84
N LEU A 55 -17.92 8.84 12.34
CA LEU A 55 -19.07 8.87 11.44
C LEU A 55 -20.32 9.46 12.10
N GLY A 56 -20.49 9.27 13.42
CA GLY A 56 -21.59 9.86 14.19
C GLY A 56 -21.40 11.33 14.57
N LYS A 57 -20.24 11.93 14.26
CA LYS A 57 -19.95 13.34 14.57
C LYS A 57 -20.27 14.26 13.40
N GLU A 58 -20.62 15.50 13.73
CA GLU A 58 -20.82 16.56 12.75
C GLU A 58 -19.53 16.89 11.98
N SER A 59 -19.67 17.12 10.68
CA SER A 59 -18.57 17.56 9.82
C SER A 59 -18.65 19.08 9.65
N ILE A 60 -17.69 19.77 10.27
CA ILE A 60 -17.51 21.22 10.17
C ILE A 60 -16.67 21.52 8.93
N VAL A 61 -17.14 22.48 8.12
CA VAL A 61 -16.44 22.94 6.92
C VAL A 61 -15.99 24.38 7.15
N PRO A 62 -14.68 24.67 7.07
CA PRO A 62 -14.19 26.03 7.28
C PRO A 62 -14.77 27.03 6.27
N ARG A 63 -14.94 28.29 6.68
CA ARG A 63 -15.47 29.35 5.79
C ARG A 63 -14.56 29.66 4.61
N ARG A 64 -13.25 29.55 4.81
CA ARG A 64 -12.22 29.79 3.77
C ARG A 64 -11.97 28.57 2.89
N ALA A 65 -12.56 27.41 3.21
CA ALA A 65 -12.36 26.19 2.46
C ALA A 65 -13.15 26.18 1.15
N VAL A 66 -12.59 25.57 0.12
CA VAL A 66 -13.31 25.27 -1.13
C VAL A 66 -14.22 24.07 -0.87
N ARG A 67 -15.47 24.35 -0.48
CA ARG A 67 -16.42 23.34 0.04
C ARG A 67 -16.53 22.08 -0.80
N ALA A 68 -16.65 22.22 -2.13
CA ALA A 68 -16.82 21.08 -3.04
C ALA A 68 -15.61 20.14 -2.99
N VAL A 69 -14.39 20.69 -3.08
CA VAL A 69 -13.15 19.92 -3.09
C VAL A 69 -12.86 19.33 -1.70
N PHE A 70 -13.04 20.13 -0.65
CA PHE A 70 -12.85 19.70 0.73
C PHE A 70 -13.75 18.52 1.11
N GLN A 71 -15.00 18.51 0.66
CA GLN A 71 -15.90 17.39 0.92
C GLN A 71 -15.65 16.20 0.00
N ALA A 72 -15.34 16.41 -1.28
CA ALA A 72 -15.16 15.34 -2.25
C ALA A 72 -13.84 14.57 -2.09
N SER A 73 -12.77 15.26 -1.68
CA SER A 73 -11.42 14.68 -1.58
C SER A 73 -11.34 13.39 -0.73
N PRO A 74 -11.88 13.35 0.52
CA PRO A 74 -11.84 12.14 1.34
C PRO A 74 -12.54 10.94 0.68
N TRP A 75 -13.68 11.18 0.01
CA TRP A 75 -14.42 10.13 -0.69
C TRP A 75 -13.64 9.59 -1.88
N MET A 76 -13.05 10.49 -2.68
CA MET A 76 -12.26 10.10 -3.85
C MET A 76 -11.01 9.33 -3.43
N ALA A 77 -10.28 9.78 -2.41
CA ALA A 77 -9.09 9.08 -1.93
C ALA A 77 -9.42 7.66 -1.44
N MET A 78 -10.52 7.50 -0.69
CA MET A 78 -11.00 6.19 -0.26
C MET A 78 -11.41 5.31 -1.45
N ALA A 79 -12.19 5.86 -2.39
CA ALA A 79 -12.67 5.12 -3.56
C ALA A 79 -11.51 4.65 -4.45
N LEU A 80 -10.53 5.51 -4.74
CA LEU A 80 -9.33 5.17 -5.50
C LEU A 80 -8.54 4.05 -4.83
N THR A 81 -8.40 4.12 -3.49
CA THR A 81 -7.69 3.08 -2.74
C THR A 81 -8.45 1.75 -2.75
N LEU A 82 -9.78 1.77 -2.68
CA LEU A 82 -10.59 0.55 -2.79
C LEU A 82 -10.49 -0.09 -4.18
N LEU A 83 -10.47 0.72 -5.25
CA LEU A 83 -10.36 0.22 -6.61
C LEU A 83 -9.09 -0.62 -6.84
N ILE A 84 -7.99 -0.33 -6.14
CA ILE A 84 -6.74 -1.10 -6.21
C ILE A 84 -6.99 -2.60 -5.95
N PHE A 85 -7.83 -2.93 -4.97
CA PHE A 85 -8.06 -4.33 -4.58
C PHE A 85 -8.79 -5.14 -5.65
N LEU A 86 -9.47 -4.50 -6.61
CA LEU A 86 -10.09 -5.21 -7.74
C LEU A 86 -9.07 -5.81 -8.71
N TYR A 87 -7.84 -5.27 -8.71
CA TYR A 87 -6.73 -5.66 -9.59
C TYR A 87 -5.70 -6.56 -8.89
N ILE A 88 -5.78 -6.73 -7.57
CA ILE A 88 -4.85 -7.60 -6.82
C ILE A 88 -5.40 -9.04 -6.81
N PRO A 89 -4.63 -10.04 -7.29
CA PRO A 89 -4.98 -11.45 -7.12
C PRO A 89 -4.92 -11.85 -5.64
N ILE A 90 -5.95 -12.55 -5.16
CA ILE A 90 -6.07 -12.95 -3.76
C ILE A 90 -5.83 -14.46 -3.66
N GLY A 91 -4.56 -14.83 -3.47
CA GLY A 91 -4.13 -16.23 -3.50
C GLY A 91 -4.36 -16.83 -4.89
N SER A 92 -5.22 -17.84 -4.96
CA SER A 92 -5.56 -18.55 -6.20
C SER A 92 -6.77 -17.98 -6.92
N ILE A 93 -7.40 -16.95 -6.36
CA ILE A 93 -8.53 -16.25 -6.98
C ILE A 93 -7.97 -15.17 -7.91
N PRO A 94 -8.29 -15.20 -9.22
CA PRO A 94 -7.86 -14.16 -10.14
C PRO A 94 -8.50 -12.82 -9.79
N PRO A 95 -7.86 -11.69 -10.11
CA PRO A 95 -8.45 -10.36 -9.99
C PRO A 95 -9.81 -10.27 -10.67
N ILE A 96 -10.71 -9.48 -10.08
CA ILE A 96 -12.08 -9.29 -10.56
C ILE A 96 -12.07 -8.54 -11.91
N LEU A 97 -11.15 -7.57 -12.02
CA LEU A 97 -10.84 -6.87 -13.26
C LEU A 97 -9.41 -7.18 -13.69
N ALA A 98 -9.20 -8.36 -14.28
CA ALA A 98 -7.95 -8.70 -14.93
C ALA A 98 -7.73 -7.86 -16.21
N GLY A 99 -6.51 -7.35 -16.40
CA GLY A 99 -6.12 -6.56 -17.56
C GLY A 99 -4.64 -6.68 -17.93
N ASN A 100 -4.31 -6.25 -19.16
CA ASN A 100 -2.94 -6.18 -19.64
C ASN A 100 -2.30 -4.87 -19.15
N GLY A 101 -1.92 -4.80 -17.86
CA GLY A 101 -1.34 -3.59 -17.27
C GLY A 101 -1.73 -3.30 -15.83
N ASP A 102 -2.22 -4.29 -15.09
CA ASP A 102 -2.76 -4.13 -13.73
C ASP A 102 -1.80 -3.38 -12.79
N ILE A 103 -0.49 -3.67 -12.86
CA ILE A 103 0.48 -3.05 -11.95
C ILE A 103 0.58 -1.55 -12.20
N ILE A 104 0.67 -1.11 -13.47
CA ILE A 104 0.78 0.31 -13.83
C ILE A 104 -0.45 1.06 -13.33
N LEU A 105 -1.63 0.45 -13.49
CA LEU A 105 -2.88 1.03 -13.01
C LEU A 105 -2.89 1.12 -11.48
N ILE A 106 -2.42 0.11 -10.76
CA ILE A 106 -2.32 0.14 -9.30
C ILE A 106 -1.40 1.28 -8.84
N LEU A 107 -0.24 1.47 -9.48
CA LEU A 107 0.65 2.59 -9.15
C LEU A 107 -0.05 3.93 -9.38
N TYR A 108 -0.75 4.08 -10.51
CA TYR A 108 -1.51 5.28 -10.80
C TYR A 108 -2.63 5.53 -9.77
N LEU A 109 -3.33 4.49 -9.32
CA LEU A 109 -4.40 4.60 -8.31
C LEU A 109 -3.84 4.97 -6.93
N LEU A 110 -2.70 4.41 -6.54
CA LEU A 110 -1.97 4.79 -5.30
C LEU A 110 -1.56 6.26 -5.34
N ALA A 111 -0.96 6.68 -6.45
CA ALA A 111 -0.56 8.06 -6.70
C ALA A 111 -1.78 9.01 -6.67
N ALA A 112 -2.84 8.67 -7.40
CA ALA A 112 -4.06 9.47 -7.45
C ALA A 112 -4.73 9.59 -6.08
N SER A 113 -4.73 8.53 -5.27
CA SER A 113 -5.22 8.57 -3.90
C SER A 113 -4.43 9.55 -3.03
N ALA A 114 -3.09 9.53 -3.12
CA ALA A 114 -2.23 10.49 -2.41
C ALA A 114 -2.45 11.93 -2.88
N VAL A 115 -2.56 12.16 -4.20
CA VAL A 115 -2.90 13.47 -4.77
C VAL A 115 -4.23 13.98 -4.23
N MET A 116 -5.26 13.13 -4.14
CA MET A 116 -6.54 13.55 -3.58
C MET A 116 -6.43 13.97 -2.12
N MET A 117 -5.58 13.34 -1.32
CA MET A 117 -5.30 13.75 0.07
C MET A 117 -4.63 15.13 0.13
N VAL A 118 -3.63 15.37 -0.72
CA VAL A 118 -2.93 16.66 -0.85
C VAL A 118 -3.88 17.78 -1.30
N ILE A 119 -4.70 17.53 -2.31
CA ILE A 119 -5.74 18.46 -2.79
C ILE A 119 -6.73 18.78 -1.66
N GLY A 120 -7.11 17.78 -0.86
CA GLY A 120 -7.97 17.96 0.30
C GLY A 120 -7.35 18.90 1.34
N GLY A 121 -6.05 18.79 1.57
CA GLY A 121 -5.33 19.70 2.46
C GLY A 121 -5.28 21.13 1.93
N PHE A 122 -4.97 21.33 0.65
CA PHE A 122 -5.00 22.66 0.02
C PHE A 122 -6.39 23.31 0.02
N ALA A 123 -7.44 22.51 -0.13
CA ALA A 123 -8.82 23.00 -0.13
C ALA A 123 -9.30 23.49 1.24
N SER A 124 -8.58 23.23 2.33
CA SER A 124 -8.98 23.63 3.69
C SER A 124 -8.82 25.13 3.96
N GLY A 125 -7.92 25.81 3.24
CA GLY A 125 -7.65 27.25 3.41
C GLY A 125 -6.84 27.61 4.66
N SER A 126 -6.24 26.63 5.36
CA SER A 126 -5.37 26.87 6.52
C SER A 126 -3.88 26.86 6.14
N PRO A 127 -3.06 27.76 6.70
CA PRO A 127 -1.61 27.76 6.44
C PRO A 127 -0.93 26.46 6.87
N TYR A 128 -1.37 25.84 7.97
CA TYR A 128 -0.80 24.59 8.48
C TYR A 128 -1.07 23.41 7.55
N ALA A 129 -2.31 23.30 7.05
CA ALA A 129 -2.68 22.27 6.09
C ALA A 129 -1.94 22.43 4.76
N ASN A 130 -1.72 23.68 4.31
CA ASN A 130 -0.93 23.95 3.09
C ASN A 130 0.52 23.47 3.24
N VAL A 131 1.17 23.77 4.37
CA VAL A 131 2.55 23.32 4.63
C VAL A 131 2.62 21.79 4.73
N GLY A 132 1.67 21.14 5.41
CA GLY A 132 1.58 19.67 5.45
C GLY A 132 1.39 19.05 4.07
N SER A 133 0.52 19.63 3.24
CA SER A 133 0.23 19.16 1.88
C SER A 133 1.43 19.30 0.95
N GLN A 134 2.19 20.40 1.05
CA GLN A 134 3.43 20.57 0.29
C GLN A 134 4.49 19.53 0.67
N ARG A 135 4.61 19.22 1.97
CA ARG A 135 5.54 18.20 2.46
C ARG A 135 5.17 16.80 1.96
N GLU A 136 3.88 16.47 1.98
CA GLU A 136 3.38 15.21 1.43
C GLU A 136 3.65 15.10 -0.07
N MET A 137 3.42 16.18 -0.82
CA MET A 137 3.68 16.22 -2.26
C MET A 137 5.16 15.95 -2.59
N VAL A 138 6.09 16.51 -1.81
CA VAL A 138 7.52 16.25 -1.98
C VAL A 138 7.85 14.79 -1.68
N LEU A 139 7.30 14.21 -0.62
CA LEU A 139 7.50 12.79 -0.31
C LEU A 139 6.96 11.89 -1.41
N MET A 140 5.73 12.17 -1.87
CA MET A 140 5.08 11.45 -2.95
C MET A 140 5.96 11.39 -4.19
N MET A 141 6.46 12.54 -4.65
CA MET A 141 7.35 12.57 -5.82
C MET A 141 8.65 11.78 -5.60
N SER A 142 9.17 11.73 -4.38
CA SER A 142 10.44 11.06 -4.08
C SER A 142 10.35 9.54 -4.08
N TYR A 143 9.27 8.94 -3.55
CA TYR A 143 9.16 7.48 -3.48
C TYR A 143 8.57 6.82 -4.74
N GLU A 144 8.01 7.60 -5.67
CA GLU A 144 7.54 7.08 -6.98
C GLU A 144 8.69 6.54 -7.83
N LEU A 145 9.88 7.15 -7.77
CA LEU A 145 11.05 6.70 -8.52
C LEU A 145 11.49 5.26 -8.18
N PRO A 146 11.78 4.90 -6.91
CA PRO A 146 12.14 3.52 -6.59
C PRO A 146 11.02 2.53 -6.89
N LEU A 147 9.77 2.91 -6.68
CA LEU A 147 8.61 2.06 -6.94
C LEU A 147 8.41 1.79 -8.45
N ALA A 148 8.57 2.80 -9.30
CA ALA A 148 8.57 2.63 -10.76
C ALA A 148 9.73 1.76 -11.24
N LEU A 149 10.95 1.96 -10.70
CA LEU A 149 12.11 1.13 -11.05
C LEU A 149 11.90 -0.35 -10.70
N VAL A 150 11.35 -0.65 -9.51
CA VAL A 150 11.04 -2.03 -9.12
C VAL A 150 10.02 -2.67 -10.06
N VAL A 151 8.94 -1.97 -10.41
CA VAL A 151 7.93 -2.53 -11.33
C VAL A 151 8.49 -2.73 -12.73
N LEU A 152 9.24 -1.76 -13.26
CA LEU A 152 9.82 -1.83 -14.61
C LEU A 152 10.85 -2.96 -14.73
N THR A 153 11.68 -3.14 -13.71
CA THR A 153 12.69 -4.20 -13.69
C THR A 153 12.06 -5.59 -13.67
N LEU A 154 11.04 -5.79 -12.84
CA LEU A 154 10.30 -7.05 -12.76
C LEU A 154 9.56 -7.34 -14.07
N ALA A 155 8.88 -6.36 -14.65
CA ALA A 155 8.21 -6.53 -15.94
C ALA A 155 9.19 -6.85 -17.08
N TRP A 156 10.34 -6.17 -17.12
CA TRP A 156 11.38 -6.44 -18.11
C TRP A 156 11.95 -7.86 -17.98
N LEU A 157 12.17 -8.32 -16.75
CA LEU A 157 12.66 -9.68 -16.48
C LEU A 157 11.68 -10.73 -17.01
N VAL A 158 10.38 -10.58 -16.73
CA VAL A 158 9.31 -11.48 -17.20
C VAL A 158 9.27 -11.50 -18.74
N TYR A 159 9.35 -10.33 -19.37
CA TYR A 159 9.40 -10.21 -20.83
C TYR A 159 10.61 -10.93 -21.44
N LYS A 160 11.81 -10.73 -20.87
CA LYS A 160 13.05 -11.32 -21.40
C LYS A 160 13.14 -12.84 -21.20
N ARG A 161 12.67 -13.35 -20.07
CA ARG A 161 12.62 -14.80 -19.81
C ARG A 161 11.48 -15.51 -20.55
N GLY A 162 10.65 -14.78 -21.30
CA GLY A 162 9.57 -15.37 -22.11
C GLY A 162 8.49 -16.08 -21.29
N VAL A 163 8.25 -15.59 -20.06
CA VAL A 163 7.25 -16.18 -19.16
C VAL A 163 5.87 -16.08 -19.82
N PRO A 164 5.05 -17.16 -19.80
CA PRO A 164 3.72 -17.12 -20.40
C PRO A 164 2.81 -16.13 -19.65
N GLY A 165 2.50 -15.01 -20.28
CA GLY A 165 1.57 -14.00 -19.79
C GLY A 165 1.98 -12.56 -20.13
N ALA A 166 1.21 -11.59 -19.67
CA ALA A 166 1.52 -10.17 -19.86
C ALA A 166 2.58 -9.69 -18.85
N PRO A 167 3.66 -9.00 -19.28
CA PRO A 167 4.74 -8.54 -18.39
C PRO A 167 4.30 -7.64 -17.23
N PHE A 168 3.16 -6.95 -17.36
CA PHE A 168 2.63 -6.00 -16.38
C PHE A 168 1.38 -6.49 -15.63
N SER A 169 0.95 -7.73 -15.83
CA SER A 169 -0.19 -8.29 -15.07
C SER A 169 0.28 -8.92 -13.77
N LEU A 170 -0.43 -8.71 -12.67
CA LEU A 170 -0.10 -9.33 -11.38
C LEU A 170 -0.29 -10.85 -11.38
N GLU A 171 -1.16 -11.38 -12.24
CA GLU A 171 -1.40 -12.82 -12.34
C GLU A 171 -0.14 -13.58 -12.77
N THR A 172 0.69 -12.98 -13.61
CA THR A 172 1.92 -13.63 -14.10
C THR A 172 2.91 -13.84 -12.97
N PHE A 173 3.07 -12.85 -12.09
CA PHE A 173 3.95 -12.92 -10.91
C PHE A 173 3.47 -13.96 -9.89
N VAL A 174 2.16 -14.18 -9.77
CA VAL A 174 1.61 -15.27 -8.94
C VAL A 174 1.86 -16.65 -9.56
N SER A 175 1.77 -16.74 -10.89
CA SER A 175 1.95 -18.02 -11.60
C SER A 175 3.40 -18.49 -11.61
N VAL A 176 4.35 -17.57 -11.81
CA VAL A 176 5.78 -17.85 -11.92
C VAL A 176 6.52 -16.99 -10.90
N PRO A 177 6.97 -17.59 -9.77
CA PRO A 177 7.75 -16.88 -8.77
C PRO A 177 9.02 -16.28 -9.33
N VAL A 178 9.21 -14.98 -9.13
CA VAL A 178 10.38 -14.22 -9.63
C VAL A 178 11.69 -14.87 -9.16
N TRP A 179 11.73 -15.38 -7.93
CA TRP A 179 12.90 -16.06 -7.36
C TRP A 179 13.36 -17.29 -8.14
N ASN A 180 12.45 -17.99 -8.84
CA ASN A 180 12.79 -19.18 -9.62
C ASN A 180 13.22 -18.84 -11.05
N THR A 181 13.03 -17.58 -11.48
CA THR A 181 13.34 -17.14 -12.86
C THR A 181 14.77 -16.63 -13.03
N VAL A 182 15.54 -16.58 -11.94
CA VAL A 182 16.80 -15.84 -11.88
C VAL A 182 17.88 -16.68 -11.18
N GLY A 183 19.13 -16.54 -11.64
CA GLY A 183 20.30 -17.15 -11.03
C GLY A 183 20.70 -16.49 -9.71
N LEU A 184 21.85 -16.89 -9.17
CA LEU A 184 22.31 -16.42 -7.85
C LEU A 184 22.60 -14.90 -7.82
N ILE A 185 23.10 -14.35 -8.93
CA ILE A 185 23.42 -12.92 -9.06
C ILE A 185 22.13 -12.10 -9.10
N GLY A 186 21.20 -12.47 -9.98
CA GLY A 186 19.95 -11.73 -10.05
C GLY A 186 19.02 -12.01 -8.87
N GLY A 187 19.19 -13.12 -8.13
CA GLY A 187 18.54 -13.34 -6.84
C GLY A 187 18.93 -12.27 -5.79
N MET A 188 20.20 -11.86 -5.76
CA MET A 188 20.63 -10.69 -4.97
C MET A 188 19.99 -9.40 -5.49
N GLY A 189 19.84 -9.28 -6.81
CA GLY A 189 19.13 -8.15 -7.43
C GLY A 189 17.66 -8.06 -7.01
N ILE A 190 16.91 -9.16 -7.06
CA ILE A 190 15.52 -9.24 -6.60
C ILE A 190 15.43 -8.91 -5.10
N PHE A 191 16.38 -9.38 -4.29
CA PHE A 191 16.41 -9.03 -2.87
C PHE A 191 16.64 -7.53 -2.65
N ALA A 192 17.51 -6.89 -3.44
CA ALA A 192 17.69 -5.44 -3.39
C ALA A 192 16.41 -4.69 -3.80
N LEU A 193 15.69 -5.17 -4.82
CA LEU A 193 14.39 -4.62 -5.24
C LEU A 193 13.33 -4.78 -4.14
N LEU A 194 13.28 -5.93 -3.47
CA LEU A 194 12.40 -6.18 -2.34
C LEU A 194 12.68 -5.20 -1.19
N LEU A 195 13.96 -5.02 -0.82
CA LEU A 195 14.35 -4.08 0.24
C LEU A 195 13.99 -2.64 -0.12
N SER A 196 14.19 -2.25 -1.38
CA SER A 196 13.79 -0.91 -1.86
C SER A 196 12.28 -0.71 -1.70
N LEU A 197 11.46 -1.67 -2.15
CA LEU A 197 10.01 -1.56 -2.06
C LEU A 197 9.50 -1.61 -0.60
N LEU A 198 10.14 -2.42 0.26
CA LEU A 198 9.86 -2.43 1.71
C LEU A 198 10.16 -1.07 2.36
N GLY A 199 11.23 -0.39 1.93
CA GLY A 199 11.57 0.97 2.40
C GLY A 199 10.61 2.06 1.91
N VAL A 200 9.87 1.82 0.83
CA VAL A 200 8.82 2.73 0.31
C VAL A 200 7.52 2.64 1.12
N VAL A 201 7.19 1.46 1.68
CA VAL A 201 5.92 1.24 2.40
C VAL A 201 5.65 2.29 3.49
N PRO A 202 6.60 2.64 4.38
CA PRO A 202 6.34 3.63 5.43
C PRO A 202 6.00 5.03 4.91
N ALA A 203 6.59 5.45 3.78
CA ALA A 203 6.26 6.75 3.17
C ALA A 203 4.90 6.74 2.51
N GLU A 204 4.57 5.69 1.76
CA GLU A 204 3.25 5.59 1.10
C GLU A 204 2.11 5.60 2.13
N VAL A 205 2.34 5.02 3.32
CA VAL A 205 1.36 4.98 4.41
C VAL A 205 1.38 6.25 5.28
N GLY A 206 2.43 7.06 5.20
CA GLY A 206 2.61 8.24 6.06
C GLY A 206 2.85 7.90 7.54
N LYS A 207 3.41 6.72 7.84
CA LYS A 207 3.75 6.31 9.22
C LYS A 207 5.22 6.57 9.52
N VAL A 208 5.54 6.75 10.81
CA VAL A 208 6.92 6.87 11.30
C VAL A 208 7.77 5.73 10.71
N PRO A 209 8.95 6.03 10.13
CA PRO A 209 9.74 7.26 10.25
C PRO A 209 9.35 8.41 9.29
N MET A 210 8.44 8.18 8.35
CA MET A 210 8.08 9.11 7.26
C MET A 210 6.78 9.90 7.52
N ASP A 211 6.34 9.99 8.77
CA ASP A 211 5.25 10.86 9.21
C ASP A 211 5.70 12.34 9.22
N ILE A 212 5.82 12.94 8.04
CA ILE A 212 6.33 14.30 7.87
C ILE A 212 5.20 15.29 7.54
N ALA A 213 4.14 14.81 6.89
CA ALA A 213 2.99 15.62 6.49
C ALA A 213 1.92 15.75 7.58
N GLU A 214 1.77 14.77 8.47
CA GLU A 214 0.88 14.88 9.64
C GLU A 214 1.63 15.54 10.80
N ALA A 215 2.88 15.13 11.09
CA ALA A 215 3.85 15.87 11.91
C ALA A 215 3.23 16.67 13.09
N LYS A 216 2.63 15.94 14.03
CA LYS A 216 1.82 16.47 15.14
C LYS A 216 2.50 17.56 15.96
N THR A 217 3.81 17.49 16.10
CA THR A 217 4.62 18.40 16.91
C THR A 217 4.91 19.74 16.24
N GLU A 218 4.83 19.83 14.90
CA GLU A 218 5.20 21.03 14.13
C GLU A 218 3.99 21.72 13.50
N ILE A 219 3.06 20.94 12.95
CA ILE A 219 1.96 21.45 12.12
C ILE A 219 0.58 20.92 12.52
N LEU A 220 0.43 20.44 13.76
CA LEU A 220 -0.87 20.09 14.37
C LEU A 220 -1.71 19.12 13.51
N GLU A 221 -1.11 18.00 13.06
CA GLU A 221 -1.72 17.00 12.15
C GLU A 221 -1.79 17.41 10.67
N GLY A 222 -1.25 18.58 10.32
CA GLY A 222 -0.98 18.99 8.94
C GLY A 222 -2.25 19.07 8.10
N PHE A 223 -2.32 18.30 7.01
CA PHE A 223 -3.47 18.34 6.10
C PHE A 223 -4.77 17.77 6.71
N LEU A 224 -4.69 17.01 7.81
CA LEU A 224 -5.86 16.50 8.54
C LEU A 224 -6.43 17.50 9.55
N ALA A 225 -5.68 18.56 9.88
CA ALA A 225 -6.00 19.45 11.00
C ALA A 225 -7.41 20.07 10.93
N GLU A 226 -7.88 20.38 9.72
CA GLU A 226 -9.17 21.04 9.48
C GLU A 226 -10.32 20.03 9.29
N TYR A 227 -10.02 18.73 9.16
CA TYR A 227 -11.02 17.70 8.90
C TYR A 227 -11.68 17.22 10.19
N SER A 228 -13.01 17.14 10.16
CA SER A 228 -13.83 16.73 11.31
C SER A 228 -14.95 15.76 10.91
N GLY A 229 -15.47 15.05 11.91
CA GLY A 229 -16.57 14.11 11.78
C GLY A 229 -16.33 13.06 10.70
N ARG A 230 -17.32 12.90 9.81
CA ARG A 230 -17.30 11.92 8.71
C ARG A 230 -16.07 12.03 7.81
N ASN A 231 -15.66 13.24 7.43
CA ASN A 231 -14.56 13.40 6.48
C ASN A 231 -13.21 12.94 7.08
N LEU A 232 -13.01 13.17 8.38
CA LEU A 232 -11.85 12.64 9.11
C LEU A 232 -11.88 11.10 9.22
N ALA A 233 -13.07 10.52 9.41
CA ALA A 233 -13.25 9.07 9.42
C ALA A 233 -12.81 8.45 8.09
N LEU A 234 -13.20 9.06 6.97
CA LEU A 234 -12.85 8.61 5.63
C LEU A 234 -11.34 8.67 5.41
N PHE A 235 -10.65 9.75 5.78
CA PHE A 235 -9.19 9.78 5.66
C PHE A 235 -8.48 8.73 6.53
N LYS A 236 -8.92 8.55 7.78
CA LYS A 236 -8.34 7.49 8.64
C LYS A 236 -8.53 6.11 8.02
N LEU A 237 -9.69 5.84 7.43
CA LEU A 237 -9.94 4.61 6.70
C LEU A 237 -9.06 4.51 5.45
N THR A 238 -8.88 5.60 4.70
CA THR A 238 -7.97 5.65 3.55
C THR A 238 -6.54 5.30 3.94
N PHE A 239 -5.99 5.81 5.06
CA PHE A 239 -4.66 5.42 5.53
C PHE A 239 -4.57 3.93 5.87
N ALA A 240 -5.59 3.37 6.53
CA ALA A 240 -5.64 1.94 6.82
C ALA A 240 -5.69 1.11 5.53
N LEU A 241 -6.52 1.51 4.57
CA LEU A 241 -6.64 0.86 3.26
C LEU A 241 -5.36 0.97 2.43
N ARG A 242 -4.67 2.13 2.44
CA ARG A 242 -3.38 2.32 1.75
C ARG A 242 -2.30 1.41 2.35
N SER A 243 -2.28 1.28 3.67
CA SER A 243 -1.37 0.34 4.36
C SER A 243 -1.61 -1.11 3.96
N LEU A 244 -2.87 -1.49 3.81
CA LEU A 244 -3.25 -2.82 3.36
C LEU A 244 -2.98 -3.01 1.86
N ALA A 245 -3.21 -1.99 1.03
CA ALA A 245 -3.00 -2.06 -0.42
C ALA A 245 -1.53 -2.22 -0.77
N MET A 246 -0.65 -1.45 -0.12
CA MET A 246 0.79 -1.53 -0.36
C MET A 246 1.38 -2.87 0.11
N SER A 247 0.94 -3.37 1.28
CA SER A 247 1.34 -4.70 1.75
C SER A 247 0.76 -5.83 0.88
N ALA A 248 -0.46 -5.68 0.38
CA ALA A 248 -1.10 -6.61 -0.55
C ALA A 248 -0.43 -6.63 -1.93
N LEU A 249 0.14 -5.52 -2.40
CA LEU A 249 0.91 -5.45 -3.65
C LEU A 249 2.25 -6.20 -3.55
N LEU A 250 2.91 -6.16 -2.40
CA LEU A 250 4.20 -6.83 -2.16
C LEU A 250 4.11 -8.36 -2.23
N VAL A 251 3.00 -8.94 -1.77
CA VAL A 251 2.81 -10.40 -1.69
C VAL A 251 2.83 -11.09 -3.06
N PRO A 252 2.04 -10.69 -4.08
CA PRO A 252 2.09 -11.34 -5.39
C PRO A 252 3.41 -11.08 -6.11
N LEU A 253 4.09 -9.94 -5.88
CA LEU A 253 5.37 -9.62 -6.52
C LEU A 253 6.53 -10.45 -5.99
N PHE A 254 6.66 -10.57 -4.67
CA PHE A 254 7.86 -11.17 -4.04
C PHE A 254 7.57 -12.43 -3.23
N PHE A 255 6.34 -12.69 -2.80
CA PHE A 255 6.00 -13.89 -2.02
C PHE A 255 4.84 -14.69 -2.63
N PRO A 256 4.90 -15.09 -3.92
CA PRO A 256 3.85 -15.87 -4.59
C PRO A 256 3.85 -17.36 -4.19
N PHE A 257 4.13 -17.67 -2.93
CA PHE A 257 4.06 -19.04 -2.40
C PHE A 257 2.62 -19.42 -2.08
N SER A 258 2.15 -20.52 -2.67
CA SER A 258 0.86 -21.12 -2.37
C SER A 258 1.03 -22.35 -1.47
N LEU A 259 0.47 -22.27 -0.26
CA LEU A 259 0.44 -23.43 0.65
C LEU A 259 -0.45 -24.55 0.10
N GLY A 260 -1.52 -24.22 -0.61
CA GLY A 260 -2.43 -25.22 -1.17
C GLY A 260 -1.71 -26.18 -2.13
N LYS A 261 -0.74 -25.67 -2.90
CA LYS A 261 0.06 -26.50 -3.82
C LYS A 261 1.04 -27.41 -3.06
N LEU A 262 1.62 -26.90 -1.97
CA LEU A 262 2.54 -27.67 -1.11
C LEU A 262 1.87 -28.84 -0.41
N PHE A 263 0.61 -28.67 0.03
CA PHE A 263 -0.17 -29.74 0.67
C PHE A 263 -0.89 -30.67 -0.32
N GLY A 264 -0.75 -30.45 -1.64
CA GLY A 264 -1.42 -31.26 -2.67
C GLY A 264 -2.95 -31.26 -2.58
N LEU A 265 -3.53 -30.20 -2.01
CA LEU A 265 -4.98 -30.09 -1.83
C LEU A 265 -5.65 -29.77 -3.16
N ASN A 266 -6.77 -30.42 -3.44
CA ASN A 266 -7.55 -30.22 -4.66
C ASN A 266 -8.95 -29.66 -4.34
N GLY A 267 -9.48 -28.83 -5.23
CA GLY A 267 -10.85 -28.32 -5.17
C GLY A 267 -11.04 -27.10 -4.24
N ALA A 268 -12.18 -27.04 -3.54
CA ALA A 268 -12.56 -25.86 -2.74
C ALA A 268 -11.66 -25.62 -1.52
N SER A 269 -11.07 -26.68 -0.95
CA SER A 269 -10.12 -26.57 0.18
C SER A 269 -8.83 -25.85 -0.22
N PHE A 270 -8.36 -26.04 -1.45
CA PHE A 270 -7.21 -25.34 -2.01
C PHE A 270 -7.44 -23.82 -2.04
N VAL A 271 -8.59 -23.40 -2.57
CA VAL A 271 -8.94 -21.98 -2.69
C VAL A 271 -9.07 -21.32 -1.33
N LEU A 272 -9.72 -21.99 -0.37
CA LEU A 272 -9.88 -21.47 1.00
C LEU A 272 -8.55 -21.32 1.73
N VAL A 273 -7.69 -22.33 1.68
CA VAL A 273 -6.37 -22.30 2.35
C VAL A 273 -5.50 -21.20 1.74
N ASP A 274 -5.48 -21.08 0.41
CA ASP A 274 -4.67 -20.08 -0.27
C ASP A 274 -5.19 -18.64 -0.05
N PHE A 275 -6.51 -18.47 0.04
CA PHE A 275 -7.14 -17.21 0.40
C PHE A 275 -6.74 -16.76 1.83
N ILE A 276 -6.83 -17.66 2.80
CA ILE A 276 -6.41 -17.37 4.19
C ILE A 276 -4.90 -17.10 4.23
N TRP A 277 -4.12 -17.90 3.53
CA TRP A 277 -2.67 -17.75 3.48
C TRP A 277 -2.23 -16.43 2.86
N PHE A 278 -2.93 -15.95 1.84
CA PHE A 278 -2.68 -14.63 1.26
C PHE A 278 -2.78 -13.54 2.34
N TRP A 279 -3.88 -13.51 3.09
CA TRP A 279 -4.07 -12.50 4.14
C TRP A 279 -3.03 -12.63 5.26
N VAL A 280 -2.63 -13.84 5.64
CA VAL A 280 -1.54 -14.07 6.61
C VAL A 280 -0.21 -13.49 6.09
N LYS A 281 0.11 -13.67 4.80
CA LYS A 281 1.32 -13.06 4.21
C LYS A 281 1.24 -11.54 4.23
N VAL A 282 0.10 -10.96 3.85
CA VAL A 282 -0.12 -9.51 3.90
C VAL A 282 0.08 -8.99 5.33
N PHE A 283 -0.43 -9.70 6.32
CA PHE A 283 -0.26 -9.37 7.74
C PHE A 283 1.21 -9.39 8.18
N LEU A 284 1.96 -10.42 7.80
CA LEU A 284 3.39 -10.51 8.12
C LEU A 284 4.19 -9.38 7.47
N VAL A 285 3.93 -9.10 6.19
CA VAL A 285 4.55 -7.97 5.47
C VAL A 285 4.23 -6.66 6.18
N GLN A 286 2.97 -6.44 6.58
CA GLN A 286 2.56 -5.24 7.29
C GLN A 286 3.27 -5.08 8.65
N ILE A 287 3.40 -6.14 9.45
CA ILE A 287 4.13 -6.09 10.72
C ILE A 287 5.59 -5.71 10.49
N VAL A 288 6.25 -6.37 9.54
CA VAL A 288 7.68 -6.15 9.27
C VAL A 288 7.92 -4.76 8.67
N ALA A 289 7.17 -4.40 7.63
CA ALA A 289 7.40 -3.15 6.88
C ALA A 289 6.92 -1.91 7.64
N ILE A 290 5.87 -2.02 8.47
CA ILE A 290 5.26 -0.88 9.15
C ILE A 290 5.56 -0.91 10.64
N THR A 291 5.08 -1.93 11.36
CA THR A 291 5.09 -1.94 12.84
C THR A 291 6.51 -1.98 13.40
N VAL A 292 7.36 -2.85 12.87
CA VAL A 292 8.75 -3.01 13.30
C VAL A 292 9.56 -1.76 12.97
N VAL A 293 9.46 -1.27 11.73
CA VAL A 293 10.16 -0.06 11.27
C VAL A 293 9.75 1.16 12.11
N ARG A 294 8.45 1.36 12.34
CA ARG A 294 7.92 2.42 13.20
C ARG A 294 8.45 2.36 14.64
N THR A 295 8.68 1.16 15.16
CA THR A 295 9.13 0.98 16.55
C THR A 295 10.65 1.15 16.68
N MET A 296 11.40 0.76 15.65
CA MET A 296 12.87 0.83 15.65
C MET A 296 13.41 2.22 15.32
N TYR A 297 12.75 2.96 14.44
CA TYR A 297 13.25 4.23 13.93
C TYR A 297 12.50 5.44 14.49
N GLY A 298 13.25 6.53 14.70
CA GLY A 298 12.69 7.85 14.94
C GLY A 298 12.23 8.54 13.64
N ARG A 299 11.59 9.70 13.79
CA ARG A 299 11.08 10.50 12.66
C ARG A 299 12.22 11.14 11.86
N PHE A 300 12.12 11.10 10.53
CA PHE A 300 13.04 11.83 9.64
C PHE A 300 12.61 13.28 9.41
N LYS A 301 13.59 14.13 9.08
CA LYS A 301 13.32 15.47 8.53
C LYS A 301 13.04 15.38 7.03
N ILE A 302 12.35 16.37 6.47
CA ILE A 302 11.91 16.39 5.06
C ILE A 302 13.08 16.15 4.09
N TRP A 303 14.18 16.88 4.26
CA TRP A 303 15.33 16.75 3.35
C TRP A 303 16.01 15.38 3.48
N GLN A 304 16.06 14.81 4.68
CA GLN A 304 16.63 13.48 4.92
C GLN A 304 15.77 12.39 4.30
N ALA A 305 14.44 12.51 4.41
CA ALA A 305 13.51 11.58 3.80
C ALA A 305 13.58 11.62 2.27
N SER A 306 13.64 12.82 1.66
CA SER A 306 13.79 12.93 0.21
C SER A 306 15.14 12.36 -0.26
N GLN A 307 16.24 12.67 0.44
CA GLN A 307 17.55 12.07 0.15
C GLN A 307 17.53 10.55 0.29
N PHE A 308 16.87 10.02 1.33
CA PHE A 308 16.70 8.58 1.55
C PHE A 308 16.07 7.88 0.35
N TYR A 309 15.01 8.45 -0.22
CA TYR A 309 14.35 7.84 -1.38
C TYR A 309 15.13 7.96 -2.67
N TRP A 310 15.75 9.11 -2.92
CA TRP A 310 16.52 9.34 -4.14
C TRP A 310 17.83 8.55 -4.17
N PHE A 311 18.63 8.63 -3.11
CA PHE A 311 19.97 8.06 -3.09
C PHE A 311 19.99 6.62 -2.56
N GLN A 312 19.38 6.35 -1.41
CA GLN A 312 19.44 5.01 -0.81
C GLN A 312 18.46 4.06 -1.48
N MET A 313 17.15 4.35 -1.48
CA MET A 313 16.15 3.42 -2.06
C MET A 313 16.20 3.38 -3.58
N GLY A 314 16.36 4.54 -4.23
CA GLY A 314 16.58 4.66 -5.67
C GLY A 314 17.89 4.00 -6.11
N GLY A 315 18.98 4.25 -5.38
CA GLY A 315 20.28 3.58 -5.62
C GLY A 315 20.21 2.07 -5.45
N LEU A 316 19.52 1.57 -4.42
CA LEU A 316 19.27 0.13 -4.24
C LEU A 316 18.41 -0.46 -5.36
N ALA A 317 17.39 0.26 -5.83
CA ALA A 317 16.56 -0.19 -6.94
C ALA A 317 17.36 -0.25 -8.26
N LEU A 318 18.21 0.75 -8.51
CA LEU A 318 19.12 0.76 -9.67
C LEU A 318 20.18 -0.33 -9.59
N ALA A 319 20.77 -0.56 -8.42
CA ALA A 319 21.71 -1.66 -8.22
C ALA A 319 21.00 -3.02 -8.46
N GLY A 320 19.78 -3.18 -7.94
CA GLY A 320 18.95 -4.35 -8.18
C GLY A 320 18.63 -4.55 -9.66
N MET A 321 18.26 -3.48 -10.37
CA MET A 321 18.07 -3.47 -11.83
C MET A 321 19.31 -3.99 -12.56
N VAL A 322 20.48 -3.42 -12.27
CA VAL A 322 21.72 -3.78 -12.94
C VAL A 322 22.05 -5.25 -12.68
N LEU A 323 21.95 -5.72 -11.43
CA LEU A 323 22.22 -7.13 -11.09
C LEU A 323 21.29 -8.10 -11.82
N VAL A 324 19.98 -7.79 -11.88
CA VAL A 324 19.02 -8.61 -12.62
C VAL A 324 19.32 -8.60 -14.12
N THR A 325 19.68 -7.44 -14.69
CA THR A 325 20.02 -7.37 -16.12
C THR A 325 21.29 -8.16 -16.45
N LEU A 326 22.32 -8.11 -15.60
CA LEU A 326 23.55 -8.88 -15.80
C LEU A 326 23.26 -10.39 -15.75
N ASP A 327 22.45 -10.83 -14.78
CA ASP A 327 22.07 -12.25 -14.68
C ASP A 327 21.40 -12.76 -15.97
N VAL A 328 20.46 -11.99 -16.53
CA VAL A 328 19.76 -12.33 -17.79
C VAL A 328 20.68 -12.28 -19.02
N MET A 329 21.74 -11.47 -19.00
CA MET A 329 22.70 -11.39 -20.11
C MET A 329 23.73 -12.53 -20.06
N PHE A 330 24.09 -13.01 -18.87
CA PHE A 330 25.08 -14.07 -18.69
C PHE A 330 24.46 -15.48 -18.59
N PHE A 331 23.17 -15.61 -18.22
CA PHE A 331 22.44 -16.86 -18.03
C PHE A 331 21.01 -16.79 -18.58
#